data_AF-A0A9N9JPW0-F1
#
_entry.id   AF-A0A9N9JPW0-F1
#
_cell.length_a   1.000
_cell.length_b   1.000
_cell.length_c   1.000
_cell.angle_alpha   90.00
_cell.angle_beta   90.00
_cell.angle_gamma   90.00
#
_symmetry.space_group_name_H-M   'P 1'
#
loop_
_entity.id
_entity.type
_entity.pdbx_description
1 polymer ?
#
loop_
_entity_poly.entity_id
_entity_poly.type
_entity_poly.pdbx_seq_one_letter_code
_entity_poly.pdbx_strand_id
1 'polypeptide(L)'
;MGCNKCTHPTCPHSLIKNDVCPCQSDSCNGQMVLDATSAPRWKLSCNECNFVSTFTDIIKGVTISVGEFCESEDCNTCILKIEFRENQNKKPLEGCILCDEEIMGLLEN
;
A
#
# COMPACT_ATOMS: atom_id res chain seq x y z
N MET A 1 -19.15 -4.60 -5.88
CA MET A 1 -18.18 -5.38 -6.67
C MET A 1 -16.85 -4.66 -6.57
N GLY A 2 -15.89 -5.20 -5.81
CA GLY A 2 -14.61 -4.55 -5.56
C GLY A 2 -13.58 -4.93 -6.62
N CYS A 3 -12.80 -3.97 -7.10
CA CYS A 3 -11.72 -4.20 -8.07
C CYS A 3 -10.54 -5.01 -7.49
N ASN A 4 -10.55 -5.27 -6.19
CA ASN A 4 -9.47 -5.89 -5.40
C ASN A 4 -9.15 -7.34 -5.81
N LYS A 5 -9.96 -7.98 -6.65
CA LYS A 5 -9.71 -9.34 -7.20
C LYS A 5 -9.50 -9.35 -8.72
N CYS A 6 -9.47 -8.19 -9.37
CA CYS A 6 -9.34 -8.11 -10.81
C CYS A 6 -7.89 -8.40 -11.21
N THR A 7 -7.65 -9.51 -11.91
CA THR A 7 -6.33 -9.88 -12.45
C THR A 7 -6.12 -9.40 -13.89
N HIS A 8 -7.01 -8.54 -14.40
CA HIS A 8 -6.93 -8.09 -15.79
C HIS A 8 -5.75 -7.12 -15.97
N PRO A 9 -4.75 -7.42 -16.82
CA PRO A 9 -3.49 -6.68 -16.89
C PRO A 9 -3.64 -5.22 -17.35
N THR A 10 -4.71 -4.91 -18.10
CA THR A 10 -5.00 -3.54 -18.54
C THR A 10 -5.84 -2.73 -17.54
N CYS A 11 -6.38 -3.35 -16.48
CA CYS A 11 -7.20 -2.65 -15.50
C CYS A 11 -6.30 -1.81 -14.57
N PRO A 12 -6.53 -0.49 -14.46
CA PRO A 12 -5.75 0.37 -13.56
C PRO A 12 -5.97 0.03 -12.09
N HIS A 13 -7.12 -0.56 -11.77
CA HIS A 13 -7.46 -1.06 -10.43
C HIS A 13 -7.19 -2.57 -10.27
N SER A 14 -6.41 -3.17 -11.17
CA SER A 14 -6.08 -4.59 -11.03
C SER A 14 -5.28 -4.82 -9.77
N LEU A 15 -5.49 -5.99 -9.16
CA LEU A 15 -4.68 -6.48 -8.05
C LEU A 15 -3.20 -6.46 -8.44
N ILE A 16 -2.85 -6.88 -9.66
CA ILE A 16 -1.46 -6.94 -10.13
C ILE A 16 -0.75 -5.58 -10.08
N LYS A 17 -1.48 -4.47 -10.30
CA LYS A 17 -0.91 -3.11 -10.26
C LYS A 17 -1.00 -2.45 -8.89
N ASN A 18 -1.94 -2.89 -8.05
CA ASN A 18 -2.21 -2.26 -6.75
C ASN A 18 -1.79 -3.15 -5.57
N ASP A 19 -1.19 -4.31 -5.83
CA ASP A 19 -0.60 -5.19 -4.83
C ASP A 19 0.64 -4.56 -4.22
N VAL A 20 0.71 -4.61 -2.90
CA VAL A 20 1.76 -3.96 -2.11
C VAL A 20 2.55 -5.01 -1.33
N CYS A 21 1.85 -5.78 -0.50
CA CYS A 21 2.45 -6.74 0.42
C CYS A 21 1.47 -7.88 0.76
N PRO A 22 1.96 -9.03 1.26
CA PRO A 22 1.10 -10.05 1.81
C PRO A 22 0.31 -9.52 3.01
N CYS A 23 -0.88 -10.10 3.25
CA CYS A 23 -1.70 -9.76 4.39
C CYS A 23 -0.96 -10.00 5.70
N GLN A 24 -0.98 -9.03 6.60
CA GLN A 24 -0.35 -9.13 7.93
C GLN A 24 -1.15 -10.00 8.92
N SER A 25 -2.32 -10.51 8.54
CA SER A 25 -3.09 -11.41 9.41
C SER A 25 -2.55 -12.83 9.29
N ASP A 26 -2.09 -13.42 10.39
CA ASP A 26 -1.63 -14.83 10.49
C ASP A 26 -2.60 -15.86 9.90
N SER A 27 -3.89 -15.52 9.82
CA SER A 27 -4.95 -16.40 9.31
C SER A 27 -5.28 -16.21 7.82
N CYS A 28 -4.56 -15.33 7.11
CA CYS A 28 -4.92 -14.91 5.76
C CYS A 28 -3.72 -14.98 4.81
N ASN A 29 -3.88 -15.68 3.68
CA ASN A 29 -2.88 -15.74 2.60
C ASN A 29 -3.12 -14.70 1.49
N GLY A 30 -3.98 -13.73 1.77
CA GLY A 30 -4.32 -12.67 0.84
C GLY A 30 -3.20 -11.66 0.66
N GLN A 31 -3.47 -10.69 -0.20
CA GLN A 31 -2.60 -9.57 -0.53
C GLN A 31 -3.28 -8.26 -0.16
N MET A 32 -2.48 -7.31 0.31
CA MET A 32 -2.86 -5.95 0.63
C MET A 32 -2.86 -5.13 -0.65
N VAL A 33 -4.03 -4.62 -1.01
CA VAL A 33 -4.23 -3.83 -2.22
C VAL A 33 -4.45 -2.37 -1.85
N LEU A 34 -3.72 -1.47 -2.50
CA LEU A 34 -3.88 -0.02 -2.35
C LEU A 34 -5.19 0.44 -2.99
N ASP A 35 -6.05 1.04 -2.18
CA ASP A 35 -7.30 1.65 -2.64
C ASP A 35 -7.06 3.13 -2.97
N ALA A 36 -6.70 3.38 -4.22
CA ALA A 36 -6.54 4.73 -4.77
C ALA A 36 -7.86 5.53 -4.90
N THR A 37 -9.02 4.88 -4.76
CA THR A 37 -10.33 5.55 -4.85
C THR A 37 -10.70 6.27 -3.55
N SER A 38 -9.98 5.97 -2.47
CA SER A 38 -10.25 6.53 -1.14
C SER A 38 -9.54 7.86 -0.88
N ALA A 39 -8.82 8.42 -1.87
CA ALA A 39 -8.22 9.73 -1.77
C ALA A 39 -9.25 10.78 -1.27
N PRO A 40 -8.90 11.64 -0.30
CA PRO A 40 -7.56 11.89 0.23
C PRO A 40 -7.15 10.96 1.40
N ARG A 41 -7.99 10.02 1.83
CA ARG A 41 -7.70 9.02 2.88
C ARG A 41 -7.30 7.70 2.24
N TRP A 42 -6.04 7.60 1.86
CA TRP A 42 -5.47 6.38 1.30
C TRP A 42 -5.62 5.23 2.27
N LYS A 43 -6.01 4.05 1.79
CA LYS A 43 -6.16 2.85 2.60
C LYS A 43 -5.70 1.63 1.82
N LEU A 44 -5.20 0.65 2.55
CA LEU A 44 -4.86 -0.67 2.07
C LEU A 44 -5.93 -1.63 2.54
N SER A 45 -6.45 -2.43 1.63
CA SER A 45 -7.47 -3.42 1.96
C SER A 45 -7.01 -4.78 1.46
N CYS A 46 -7.15 -5.79 2.31
CA CYS A 46 -6.89 -7.14 1.88
C CYS A 46 -7.94 -7.59 0.84
N ASN A 47 -7.50 -8.35 -0.14
CA ASN A 47 -8.37 -8.96 -1.15
C ASN A 47 -9.13 -10.21 -0.63
N GLU A 48 -8.66 -10.85 0.44
CA GLU A 48 -9.24 -12.08 0.99
C GLU A 48 -9.99 -11.88 2.31
N CYS A 49 -9.40 -11.17 3.27
CA CYS A 49 -10.01 -10.91 4.57
C CYS A 49 -10.49 -9.44 4.70
N ASN A 50 -11.08 -9.11 5.86
CA ASN A 50 -11.56 -7.75 6.17
C ASN A 50 -10.47 -6.87 6.80
N PHE A 51 -9.19 -7.21 6.66
CA PHE A 51 -8.10 -6.40 7.18
C PHE A 51 -7.93 -5.14 6.32
N VAL A 52 -7.95 -3.99 6.98
CA VAL A 52 -7.81 -2.68 6.35
C VAL A 52 -6.87 -1.84 7.20
N SER A 53 -5.84 -1.29 6.57
CA SER A 53 -4.95 -0.30 7.19
C SER A 53 -5.13 1.03 6.49
N THR A 54 -5.26 2.11 7.25
CA THR A 54 -5.48 3.45 6.70
C THR A 54 -4.23 4.28 6.88
N PHE A 55 -3.88 5.09 5.89
CA PHE A 55 -2.79 6.05 6.03
C PHE A 55 -3.26 7.29 6.80
N THR A 56 -2.37 7.83 7.63
CA THR A 56 -2.58 9.10 8.33
C THR A 56 -2.99 10.24 7.39
N ASP A 57 -3.79 11.18 7.89
CA ASP A 57 -4.33 12.29 7.08
C ASP A 57 -3.27 13.30 6.62
N ILE A 58 -2.03 13.18 7.12
CA ILE A 58 -0.88 13.99 6.71
C ILE A 58 -0.37 13.62 5.31
N ILE A 59 -0.81 12.48 4.76
CA ILE A 59 -0.44 12.00 3.44
C ILE A 59 -1.34 12.64 2.38
N LYS A 60 -0.72 13.08 1.29
CA LYS A 60 -1.34 13.65 0.09
C LYS A 60 -1.59 12.56 -0.95
N GLY A 61 -0.59 11.72 -1.18
CA GLY A 61 -0.59 10.71 -2.24
C GLY A 61 0.17 9.46 -1.82
N VAL A 62 -0.30 8.28 -2.25
CA VAL A 62 0.46 7.03 -2.15
C VAL A 62 0.49 6.41 -3.54
N THR A 63 1.70 6.08 -4.00
CA THR A 63 1.93 5.44 -5.29
C THR A 63 2.81 4.21 -5.09
N ILE A 64 2.57 3.15 -5.85
CA ILE A 64 3.41 1.94 -5.82
C ILE A 64 4.51 2.09 -6.88
N SER A 65 5.77 1.89 -6.48
CA SER A 65 6.89 1.83 -7.41
C SER A 65 6.93 0.47 -8.10
N VAL A 66 6.28 0.37 -9.27
CA VAL A 66 6.24 -0.86 -10.05
C VAL A 66 7.65 -1.23 -10.53
N GLY A 67 8.12 -2.41 -10.13
CA GLY A 67 9.45 -2.92 -10.46
C GLY A 67 10.53 -2.61 -9.43
N GLU A 68 10.19 -1.87 -8.36
CA GLU A 68 11.05 -1.70 -7.20
C GLU A 68 10.50 -2.54 -6.04
N PHE A 69 11.34 -3.43 -5.54
CA PHE A 69 11.02 -4.32 -4.43
C PHE A 69 12.03 -4.12 -3.30
N CYS A 70 11.62 -4.45 -2.09
CA CYS A 70 12.50 -4.40 -0.93
C CYS A 70 13.71 -5.32 -1.15
N GLU A 71 14.91 -4.82 -0.87
CA GLU A 71 16.17 -5.57 -0.98
C GLU A 71 16.31 -6.68 0.07
N SER A 72 15.44 -6.70 1.08
CA SER A 72 15.41 -7.76 2.09
C SER A 72 14.91 -9.09 1.50
N GLU A 73 15.74 -10.13 1.58
CA GLU A 73 15.43 -11.49 1.07
C GLU A 73 14.15 -12.07 1.70
N ASP A 74 13.82 -11.69 2.93
CA ASP A 74 12.65 -12.18 3.66
C ASP A 74 11.34 -11.42 3.36
N CYS A 75 11.40 -10.32 2.62
CA CYS A 75 10.26 -9.42 2.44
C CYS A 75 9.74 -9.42 1.00
N ASN A 76 10.62 -9.15 0.02
CA ASN A 76 10.30 -9.13 -1.41
C ASN A 76 8.97 -8.41 -1.78
N THR A 77 8.58 -7.38 -1.01
CA THR A 77 7.36 -6.59 -1.26
C THR A 77 7.66 -5.37 -2.10
N CYS A 78 6.64 -4.81 -2.74
CA CYS A 78 6.75 -3.56 -3.50
C CYS A 78 7.16 -2.38 -2.61
N ILE A 79 7.93 -1.46 -3.19
CA ILE A 79 8.24 -0.17 -2.57
C ILE A 79 7.07 0.80 -2.78
N LEU A 80 6.69 1.51 -1.72
CA LEU A 80 5.69 2.56 -1.75
C LEU A 80 6.36 3.92 -1.75
N LYS A 81 5.80 4.83 -2.55
CA LYS A 81 6.14 6.24 -2.57
C LYS A 81 5.00 7.04 -1.95
N ILE A 82 5.31 7.67 -0.82
CA ILE A 82 4.39 8.46 0.00
C ILE A 82 4.71 9.93 -0.20
N GLU A 83 3.72 10.68 -0.68
CA GLU A 83 3.78 12.13 -0.80
C GLU A 83 3.04 12.76 0.37
N PHE A 84 3.71 13.63 1.12
CA PHE A 84 3.09 14.38 2.21
C PHE A 84 2.36 15.62 1.71
N ARG A 85 1.39 16.09 2.50
CA ARG A 85 0.73 17.38 2.24
C ARG A 85 1.71 18.53 2.41
N GLU A 86 1.49 19.60 1.65
CA GLU A 86 2.34 20.81 1.68
C GLU A 86 2.50 21.39 3.10
N ASN A 87 1.46 21.23 3.93
CA ASN A 87 1.45 21.65 5.33
C ASN A 87 2.48 20.91 6.22
N GLN A 88 2.96 19.73 5.82
CA GLN A 88 3.93 18.97 6.60
C GLN A 88 5.38 19.38 6.32
N ASN A 89 5.64 20.05 5.19
CA ASN A 89 6.99 20.46 4.75
C ASN A 89 8.02 19.30 4.79
N LYS A 90 7.56 18.07 4.58
CA LYS A 90 8.36 16.84 4.52
C LYS A 90 8.60 16.44 3.07
N LYS A 91 9.78 15.89 2.79
CA LYS A 91 10.10 15.31 1.48
C LYS A 91 9.28 14.03 1.27
N PRO A 92 8.95 13.67 0.02
CA PRO A 92 8.33 12.38 -0.27
C PRO A 92 9.21 11.25 0.28
N LEU A 93 8.58 10.27 0.91
CA LEU A 93 9.23 9.11 1.50
C LEU A 93 9.01 7.93 0.57
N GLU A 94 10.05 7.13 0.35
CA GLU A 94 9.98 5.91 -0.43
C GLU A 94 10.58 4.76 0.37
N GLY A 95 9.84 3.66 0.49
CA GLY A 95 10.25 2.56 1.36
C GLY A 95 9.30 1.38 1.32
N CYS A 96 9.71 0.31 1.98
CA CYS A 96 8.92 -0.91 2.12
C CYS A 96 7.94 -0.78 3.29
N ILE A 97 6.67 -1.12 3.09
CA ILE A 97 5.65 -1.06 4.15
C ILE A 97 5.89 -2.02 5.33
N LEU A 98 6.74 -3.04 5.16
CA LEU A 98 7.03 -4.03 6.21
C LEU A 98 8.39 -3.81 6.87
N CYS A 99 9.39 -3.36 6.11
CA CYS A 99 10.76 -3.19 6.60
C CYS A 99 11.05 -1.77 7.07
N ASP A 100 10.32 -0.78 6.55
CA ASP A 100 10.54 0.62 6.85
C ASP A 100 9.65 1.06 8.03
N GLU A 101 10.27 1.30 9.18
CA GLU A 101 9.58 1.72 10.40
C GLU A 101 8.92 3.10 10.24
N GLU A 102 9.48 3.99 9.41
CA GLU A 102 8.87 5.29 9.16
C GLU A 102 7.56 5.13 8.38
N ILE A 103 7.53 4.27 7.36
CA ILE A 103 6.29 3.97 6.63
C ILE A 103 5.28 3.23 7.50
N MET A 104 5.72 2.25 8.28
CA MET A 104 4.83 1.54 9.22
C MET A 104 4.20 2.50 10.22
N GLY A 105 4.96 3.48 10.71
CA GLY A 105 4.46 4.51 11.63
C GLY A 105 3.43 5.47 11.01
N LEU A 106 3.26 5.47 9.68
CA LEU A 106 2.26 6.28 8.97
C LEU A 106 0.92 5.56 8.79
N LEU A 107 0.85 4.28 9.15
CA LEU A 107 -0.36 3.47 9.08
C LEU A 107 -1.10 3.46 10.41
N GLU A 108 -2.41 3.62 10.32
CA GLU A 108 -3.36 3.51 11.42
C GLU A 108 -4.23 2.26 11.20
N ASN A 109 -4.41 1.46 12.25
CA ASN A 109 -5.32 0.30 12.28
C ASN A 109 -6.62 0.65 12.99
#